data_AF-A0A0F9EWP8-F1
#
_entry.id   AF-A0A0F9EWP8-F1
#
_cell.length_a   1.000
_cell.length_b   1.000
_cell.length_c   1.000
_cell.angle_alpha   90.00
_cell.angle_beta   90.00
_cell.angle_gamma   90.00
#
_symmetry.space_group_name_H-M   'P 1'
#
loop_
_entity.id
_entity.type
_entity.pdbx_description
1 polymer ?
#
loop_
_entity_poly.entity_id
_entity_poly.type
_entity_poly.pdbx_seq_one_letter_code
_entity_poly.pdbx_strand_id
1 'polypeptide(L)'
;MGKKAKETSIYKQALARVVELLDNSAPPWPQKPTDYGEAYEFPQDITKLSPQRLGQLQSRLAGWDGYAQYLLGHADIELSLLQNSFDITLSLKMSELQDNGSSRKLKDTLKAQALAEVPELKEAAYTLAEKRAVVTLLKAQKSIYDTQRHAASREQSRRADELRMRPA
;
A
#
# COMPACT_ATOMS: atom_id res chain seq x y z
N MET A 1 -1.08 38.08 -22.82
CA MET A 1 -1.29 36.61 -22.79
C MET A 1 -0.67 36.05 -21.52
N GLY A 2 -1.47 35.93 -20.46
CA GLY A 2 -1.00 35.39 -19.17
C GLY A 2 -0.94 33.86 -19.22
N LYS A 3 0.25 33.30 -19.03
CA LYS A 3 0.42 31.86 -18.78
C LYS A 3 -0.29 31.55 -17.45
N LYS A 4 -1.46 30.90 -17.51
CA LYS A 4 -2.03 30.22 -16.33
C LYS A 4 -1.01 29.18 -15.91
N ALA A 5 -0.28 29.45 -14.84
CA ALA A 5 0.50 28.42 -14.15
C ALA A 5 -0.47 27.27 -13.87
N LYS A 6 -0.13 26.05 -14.32
CA LYS A 6 -0.88 24.85 -13.95
C LYS A 6 -0.94 24.87 -12.42
N GLU A 7 -2.11 25.13 -11.84
CA GLU A 7 -2.33 24.92 -10.42
C GLU A 7 -2.00 23.47 -10.15
N THR A 8 -0.81 23.23 -9.61
CA THR A 8 -0.41 21.92 -9.15
C THR A 8 -1.42 21.57 -8.07
N SER A 9 -2.35 20.65 -8.37
CA SER A 9 -3.43 20.20 -7.48
C SER A 9 -2.94 20.18 -6.02
N ILE A 10 -3.70 20.78 -5.10
CA ILE A 10 -3.35 20.88 -3.67
C ILE A 10 -2.93 19.52 -3.09
N TYR A 11 -3.54 18.43 -3.59
CA TYR A 11 -3.15 17.05 -3.32
C TYR A 11 -1.68 16.76 -3.67
N LYS A 12 -1.22 17.12 -4.87
CA LYS A 12 0.17 16.89 -5.30
C LYS A 12 1.17 17.67 -4.43
N GLN A 13 0.79 18.87 -3.98
CA GLN A 13 1.61 19.66 -3.07
C GLN A 13 1.62 19.09 -1.65
N ALA A 14 0.50 18.54 -1.17
CA ALA A 14 0.44 17.85 0.11
C ALA A 14 1.26 16.56 0.09
N LEU A 15 1.18 15.78 -0.99
CA LEU A 15 1.98 14.57 -1.18
C LEU A 15 3.47 14.89 -1.18
N ALA A 16 3.89 15.91 -1.93
CA ALA A 16 5.30 16.34 -1.95
C ALA A 16 5.82 16.71 -0.56
N ARG A 17 5.02 17.44 0.24
CA ARG A 17 5.38 17.79 1.62
C ARG A 17 5.48 16.57 2.54
N VAL A 18 4.60 15.58 2.39
CA VAL A 18 4.67 14.35 3.20
C VAL A 18 5.91 13.54 2.83
N VAL A 19 6.26 13.46 1.55
CA VAL A 19 7.52 12.83 1.09
C VAL A 19 8.74 13.58 1.67
N GLU A 20 8.74 14.91 1.64
CA GLU A 20 9.82 15.71 2.24
C GLU A 20 9.94 15.50 3.76
N LEU A 21 8.82 15.37 4.47
CA LEU A 21 8.81 15.04 5.90
C LEU A 21 9.34 13.61 6.16
N LEU A 22 9.07 12.67 5.26
CA LEU A 22 9.61 11.30 5.33
C LEU A 22 11.12 11.29 5.12
N ASP A 23 11.64 12.03 4.13
CA ASP A 23 13.08 12.11 3.86
C ASP A 23 13.86 12.74 5.03
N ASN A 24 13.24 13.69 5.75
CA ASN A 24 13.82 14.32 6.92
C ASN A 24 13.81 13.44 8.18
N SER A 25 13.11 12.30 8.17
CA SER A 25 12.95 11.48 9.38
C SER A 25 14.21 10.69 9.76
N ALA A 26 15.15 10.49 8.83
CA ALA A 26 16.47 9.86 8.98
C ALA A 26 16.59 8.32 9.21
N PRO A 27 15.54 7.47 9.40
CA PRO A 27 15.76 6.03 9.44
C PRO A 27 16.05 5.50 8.02
N PRO A 28 16.92 4.50 7.89
CA PRO A 28 17.15 3.85 6.60
C PRO A 28 15.88 3.11 6.16
N TRP A 29 15.39 3.44 4.96
CA TRP A 29 14.30 2.69 4.34
C TRP A 29 14.79 1.34 3.81
N PRO A 30 13.97 0.28 3.90
CA PRO A 30 14.29 -0.99 3.25
C PRO A 30 14.43 -0.77 1.74
N GLN A 31 15.58 -1.15 1.18
CA GLN A 31 15.75 -1.16 -0.27
C GLN A 31 15.07 -2.40 -0.86
N LYS A 32 14.70 -2.31 -2.14
CA LYS A 32 14.25 -3.48 -2.90
C LYS A 32 15.35 -4.54 -2.85
N PRO A 33 15.09 -5.76 -2.37
CA PRO A 33 16.11 -6.80 -2.37
C PRO A 33 16.60 -7.09 -3.80
N THR A 34 17.92 -6.97 -4.06
CA THR A 34 18.53 -7.11 -5.40
C THR A 34 19.08 -8.51 -5.70
N ASP A 35 19.53 -9.25 -4.68
CA ASP A 35 20.51 -10.34 -4.87
C ASP A 35 19.95 -11.77 -4.81
N TYR A 36 18.67 -11.98 -5.08
CA TYR A 36 18.07 -13.31 -4.89
C TYR A 36 17.40 -13.94 -6.12
N GLY A 37 17.71 -13.45 -7.32
CA GLY A 37 17.45 -14.11 -8.62
C GLY A 37 16.17 -13.66 -9.34
N GLU A 38 16.23 -13.62 -10.68
CA GLU A 38 15.19 -13.10 -11.59
C GLU A 38 13.87 -13.90 -11.64
N ALA A 39 13.79 -15.04 -10.96
CA ALA A 39 12.55 -15.79 -10.78
C ALA A 39 12.64 -16.58 -9.47
N TYR A 40 12.39 -15.89 -8.35
CA TYR A 40 12.20 -16.59 -7.09
C TYR A 40 10.82 -17.27 -7.10
N GLU A 41 10.81 -18.57 -7.38
CA GLU A 41 9.63 -19.40 -7.14
C GLU A 41 9.57 -19.78 -5.66
N PHE A 42 8.41 -19.55 -5.03
CA PHE A 42 8.17 -20.05 -3.69
C PHE A 42 8.31 -21.58 -3.69
N PRO A 43 9.12 -22.15 -2.77
CA PRO A 43 9.23 -23.60 -2.67
C PRO A 43 7.85 -24.17 -2.32
N GLN A 44 7.34 -25.07 -3.17
CA GLN A 44 6.07 -25.74 -2.92
C GLN A 44 6.13 -26.63 -1.67
N ASP A 45 7.32 -27.09 -1.30
CA ASP A 45 7.56 -27.98 -0.16
C ASP A 45 8.83 -27.59 0.60
N ILE A 46 8.65 -26.90 1.73
CA ILE A 46 9.75 -26.44 2.59
C ILE A 46 10.44 -27.57 3.35
N THR A 47 9.80 -28.75 3.49
CA THR A 47 10.34 -29.89 4.25
C THR A 47 11.52 -30.53 3.54
N LYS A 48 11.65 -30.32 2.22
CA LYS A 48 12.76 -30.81 1.39
C LYS A 48 13.99 -29.91 1.41
N LEU A 49 13.88 -28.69 1.94
CA LEU A 49 15.00 -27.76 1.98
C LEU A 49 16.05 -28.21 3.00
N SER A 50 17.33 -28.01 2.71
CA SER A 50 18.39 -28.18 3.71
C SER A 50 18.31 -27.08 4.78
N PRO A 51 18.85 -27.27 6.00
CA PRO A 51 18.84 -26.24 7.05
C PRO A 51 19.42 -24.89 6.58
N GLN A 52 20.51 -24.92 5.82
CA GLN A 52 21.12 -23.71 5.26
C GLN A 52 20.18 -23.01 4.26
N ARG A 53 19.51 -23.77 3.39
CA ARG A 53 18.53 -23.21 2.44
C ARG A 53 17.31 -22.65 3.14
N LEU A 54 16.89 -23.26 4.25
CA LEU A 54 15.76 -22.81 5.05
C LEU A 54 16.09 -21.50 5.80
N GLY A 55 17.30 -21.35 6.33
CA GLY A 55 17.78 -20.08 6.89
C GLY A 55 17.88 -18.98 5.83
N GLN A 56 18.43 -19.28 4.65
CA GLN A 56 18.46 -18.33 3.52
C GLN A 56 17.05 -17.90 3.10
N LEU A 57 16.11 -18.84 3.05
CA LEU A 57 14.70 -18.57 2.75
C LEU A 57 14.10 -17.59 3.77
N GLN A 58 14.29 -17.80 5.07
CA GLN A 58 13.78 -16.89 6.10
C GLN A 58 14.36 -15.48 5.99
N SER A 59 15.66 -15.34 5.78
CA SER A 59 16.30 -14.02 5.59
C SER A 59 15.74 -13.31 4.36
N ARG A 60 15.49 -14.03 3.27
CA ARG A 60 14.87 -13.48 2.06
C ARG A 60 13.44 -13.01 2.31
N LEU A 61 12.62 -13.85 2.95
CA LEU A 61 11.24 -13.52 3.29
C LEU A 61 11.17 -12.30 4.23
N ALA A 62 12.12 -12.18 5.16
CA ALA A 62 12.23 -11.00 6.02
C ALA A 62 12.54 -9.72 5.24
N GLY A 63 13.46 -9.78 4.26
CA GLY A 63 13.78 -8.64 3.40
C GLY A 63 12.60 -8.21 2.54
N TRP A 64 11.89 -9.17 1.94
CA TRP A 64 10.69 -8.89 1.14
C TRP A 64 9.50 -8.42 1.98
N ASP A 65 9.29 -8.95 3.19
CA ASP A 65 8.27 -8.46 4.13
C ASP A 65 8.53 -7.01 4.52
N GLY A 66 9.78 -6.67 4.88
CA GLY A 66 10.17 -5.29 5.19
C GLY A 66 9.96 -4.33 4.01
N TYR A 67 10.36 -4.74 2.80
CA TYR A 67 10.16 -3.92 1.60
C TYR A 67 8.66 -3.78 1.24
N ALA A 68 7.87 -4.85 1.35
CA ALA A 68 6.43 -4.79 1.14
C ALA A 68 5.73 -3.89 2.17
N GLN A 69 6.20 -3.90 3.42
CA GLN A 69 5.70 -3.00 4.47
C GLN A 69 6.02 -1.53 4.17
N TYR A 70 7.22 -1.25 3.65
CA TYR A 70 7.59 0.09 3.17
C TYR A 70 6.66 0.55 2.04
N LEU A 71 6.50 -0.27 0.99
CA LEU A 71 5.61 0.04 -0.13
C LEU A 71 4.16 0.25 0.32
N LEU A 72 3.68 -0.58 1.26
CA LEU A 72 2.35 -0.47 1.83
C LEU A 72 2.17 0.87 2.56
N GLY A 73 3.14 1.27 3.37
CA GLY A 73 3.13 2.56 4.06
C GLY A 73 3.01 3.73 3.08
N HIS A 74 3.79 3.72 1.99
CA HIS A 74 3.68 4.73 0.94
C HIS A 74 2.31 4.74 0.26
N ALA A 75 1.80 3.57 -0.12
CA ALA A 75 0.50 3.45 -0.78
C ALA A 75 -0.66 3.90 0.12
N ASP A 76 -0.61 3.58 1.43
CA ASP A 76 -1.62 4.00 2.41
C ASP A 76 -1.62 5.52 2.61
N ILE A 77 -0.44 6.15 2.65
CA ILE A 77 -0.31 7.62 2.73
C ILE A 77 -0.91 8.28 1.49
N GLU A 78 -0.53 7.83 0.29
CA GLU A 78 -1.05 8.37 -0.96
C GLU A 78 -2.57 8.24 -1.05
N LEU A 79 -3.09 7.06 -0.68
CA LEU A 79 -4.52 6.79 -0.63
C LEU A 79 -5.23 7.73 0.34
N SER A 80 -4.70 7.89 1.55
CA SER A 80 -5.30 8.73 2.60
C SER A 80 -5.33 10.21 2.20
N LEU A 81 -4.24 10.73 1.64
CA LEU A 81 -4.18 12.11 1.17
C LEU A 81 -5.16 12.38 0.03
N LEU A 82 -5.24 11.47 -0.94
CA LEU A 82 -6.17 11.58 -2.06
C LEU A 82 -7.62 11.50 -1.56
N GLN A 83 -7.90 10.58 -0.63
CA GLN A 83 -9.24 10.37 -0.11
C GLN A 83 -9.75 11.59 0.67
N ASN A 84 -8.92 12.14 1.54
CA ASN A 84 -9.25 13.37 2.27
C ASN A 84 -9.48 14.55 1.32
N SER A 85 -8.63 14.70 0.31
CA SER A 85 -8.78 15.78 -0.68
C SER A 85 -10.08 15.63 -1.47
N PHE A 86 -10.38 14.41 -1.92
CA PHE A 86 -11.61 14.08 -2.62
C PHE A 86 -12.85 14.36 -1.76
N ASP A 87 -12.86 13.91 -0.49
CA ASP A 87 -13.99 14.07 0.41
C ASP A 87 -14.28 15.55 0.72
N ILE A 88 -13.24 16.38 0.88
CA ILE A 88 -13.38 17.83 1.07
C ILE A 88 -13.99 18.47 -0.19
N THR A 89 -13.39 18.24 -1.37
CA THR A 89 -13.88 18.85 -2.63
C THR A 89 -15.29 18.39 -2.95
N LEU A 90 -15.60 17.11 -2.73
CA LEU A 90 -16.95 16.58 -2.92
C LEU A 90 -17.95 17.25 -1.98
N SER A 91 -17.60 17.39 -0.70
CA SER A 91 -18.48 18.00 0.30
C SER A 91 -18.78 19.48 -0.01
N LEU A 92 -17.75 20.24 -0.42
CA LEU A 92 -17.92 21.64 -0.85
C LEU A 92 -18.89 21.74 -2.03
N LYS A 93 -18.66 20.93 -3.07
CA LYS A 93 -19.52 20.93 -4.26
C LYS A 93 -20.95 20.48 -3.95
N MET A 94 -21.13 19.49 -3.07
CA MET A 94 -22.45 19.06 -2.62
C MET A 94 -23.19 20.15 -1.84
N SER A 95 -22.49 20.94 -1.03
CA SER A 95 -23.07 22.09 -0.32
C SER A 95 -23.55 23.15 -1.31
N GLU A 96 -22.70 23.54 -2.26
CA GLU A 96 -23.08 24.50 -3.32
C GLU A 96 -24.31 24.04 -4.11
N LEU A 97 -24.38 22.75 -4.44
CA LEU A 97 -25.52 22.15 -5.16
C LEU A 97 -26.80 22.09 -4.34
N GLN A 98 -26.68 22.04 -3.01
CA GLN A 98 -27.80 22.06 -2.08
C GLN A 98 -28.32 23.49 -1.85
N ASP A 99 -27.42 24.46 -1.73
CA ASP A 99 -27.77 25.87 -1.50
C ASP A 99 -28.38 26.53 -2.74
N ASN A 100 -27.97 26.09 -3.94
CA ASN A 100 -28.54 26.56 -5.21
C ASN A 100 -29.88 25.87 -5.59
N GLY A 101 -30.38 24.95 -4.76
CA GLY A 101 -31.62 24.22 -4.98
C GLY A 101 -32.80 24.79 -4.18
N SER A 102 -34.01 24.77 -4.75
CA SER A 102 -35.24 25.16 -4.05
C SER A 102 -35.73 24.14 -3.02
N SER A 103 -35.20 22.91 -3.04
CA SER A 103 -35.58 21.82 -2.16
C SER A 103 -34.38 21.02 -1.66
N ARG A 104 -34.54 20.36 -0.50
CA ARG A 104 -33.52 19.49 0.08
C ARG A 104 -33.34 18.26 -0.80
N LYS A 105 -32.16 18.12 -1.41
CA LYS A 105 -31.82 16.97 -2.26
C LYS A 105 -31.27 15.84 -1.39
N LEU A 106 -31.43 14.60 -1.86
CA LEU A 106 -30.82 13.43 -1.24
C LEU A 106 -29.29 13.45 -1.44
N LYS A 107 -28.56 12.93 -0.45
CA LYS A 107 -27.09 12.89 -0.43
C LYS A 107 -26.51 12.20 -1.68
N ASP A 108 -27.08 11.06 -2.07
CA ASP A 108 -26.58 10.30 -3.23
C ASP A 108 -26.84 11.02 -4.55
N THR A 109 -27.95 11.76 -4.66
CA THR A 109 -28.26 12.61 -5.82
C THR A 109 -27.25 13.76 -5.93
N LEU A 110 -26.97 14.44 -4.81
CA LEU A 110 -25.96 15.51 -4.77
C LEU A 110 -24.57 14.99 -5.14
N LYS A 111 -24.20 13.80 -4.65
CA LYS A 111 -22.92 13.17 -4.99
C LYS A 111 -22.81 12.84 -6.48
N ALA A 112 -23.85 12.22 -7.05
CA ALA A 112 -23.88 11.90 -8.47
C ALA A 112 -23.80 13.16 -9.34
N GLN A 113 -24.52 14.22 -8.96
CA GLN A 113 -24.49 15.51 -9.65
C GLN A 113 -23.10 16.18 -9.53
N ALA A 114 -22.49 16.19 -8.35
CA ALA A 114 -21.14 16.72 -8.15
C ALA A 114 -20.09 15.99 -9.02
N LEU A 115 -20.16 14.66 -9.11
CA LEU A 115 -19.28 13.85 -9.96
C LEU A 115 -19.51 14.07 -11.46
N ALA A 116 -20.74 14.43 -11.85
CA ALA A 116 -21.06 14.75 -13.24
C ALA A 116 -20.58 16.16 -13.64
N GLU A 117 -20.65 17.13 -12.73
CA GLU A 117 -20.27 18.53 -12.97
C GLU A 117 -18.77 18.81 -12.83
N VAL A 118 -18.03 17.98 -12.08
CA VAL A 118 -16.60 18.19 -11.80
C VAL A 118 -15.80 16.98 -12.30
N PRO A 119 -15.24 17.04 -13.53
CA PRO A 119 -14.44 15.95 -14.12
C PRO A 119 -13.30 15.48 -13.21
N GLU A 120 -12.64 16.40 -12.50
CA GLU A 120 -11.54 16.11 -11.58
C GLU A 120 -11.97 15.22 -10.41
N LEU A 121 -13.20 15.39 -9.89
CA LEU A 121 -13.75 14.51 -8.86
C LEU A 121 -14.00 13.11 -9.42
N LYS A 122 -14.48 13.01 -10.66
CA LYS A 122 -14.69 11.72 -11.31
C LYS A 122 -13.37 10.97 -11.52
N GLU A 123 -12.34 11.65 -12.02
CA GLU A 123 -10.99 11.08 -12.16
C GLU A 123 -10.42 10.65 -10.80
N ALA A 124 -10.50 11.51 -9.79
CA ALA A 124 -10.05 11.19 -8.44
C ALA A 124 -10.76 9.96 -7.86
N ALA A 125 -12.05 9.76 -8.14
CA ALA A 125 -12.78 8.57 -7.72
C ALA A 125 -12.22 7.27 -8.34
N TYR A 126 -11.83 7.29 -9.62
CA TYR A 126 -11.17 6.15 -10.26
C TYR A 126 -9.77 5.92 -9.68
N THR A 127 -8.97 6.97 -9.55
CA THR A 127 -7.63 6.86 -8.95
C THR A 127 -7.70 6.34 -7.50
N LEU A 128 -8.72 6.72 -6.73
CA LEU A 128 -8.97 6.16 -5.40
C LEU A 128 -9.21 4.65 -5.43
N ALA A 129 -10.01 4.18 -6.40
CA ALA A 129 -10.25 2.74 -6.56
C ALA A 129 -8.95 1.99 -6.90
N GLU A 130 -8.12 2.54 -7.80
CA GLU A 130 -6.82 1.97 -8.15
C GLU A 130 -5.88 1.91 -6.94
N LYS A 131 -5.74 3.01 -6.19
CA LYS A 131 -4.88 3.06 -5.00
C LYS A 131 -5.34 2.09 -3.91
N ARG A 132 -6.66 1.92 -3.71
CA ARG A 132 -7.21 0.88 -2.82
C ARG A 132 -6.87 -0.53 -3.26
N ALA A 133 -6.90 -0.79 -4.57
CA ALA A 133 -6.52 -2.09 -5.11
C ALA A 133 -5.03 -2.36 -4.88
N VAL A 134 -4.16 -1.37 -5.06
CA VAL A 134 -2.71 -1.47 -4.77
C VAL A 134 -2.47 -1.78 -3.29
N VAL A 135 -3.10 -1.04 -2.37
CA VAL A 135 -3.01 -1.31 -0.92
C VAL A 135 -3.46 -2.74 -0.59
N THR A 136 -4.57 -3.20 -1.19
CA THR A 136 -5.07 -4.57 -1.00
C THR A 136 -4.05 -5.61 -1.46
N LEU A 137 -3.45 -5.39 -2.64
CA LEU A 137 -2.43 -6.29 -3.19
C LEU A 137 -1.19 -6.35 -2.29
N LEU A 138 -0.70 -5.19 -1.82
CA LEU A 138 0.46 -5.11 -0.94
C LEU A 138 0.21 -5.78 0.41
N LYS A 139 -0.99 -5.63 0.98
CA LYS A 139 -1.41 -6.36 2.20
C LYS A 139 -1.39 -7.86 1.99
N ALA A 140 -1.90 -8.34 0.85
CA ALA A 140 -1.87 -9.76 0.51
C ALA A 140 -0.42 -10.27 0.35
N GLN A 141 0.43 -9.53 -0.37
CA GLN A 141 1.84 -9.89 -0.54
C GLN A 141 2.59 -9.96 0.80
N LYS A 142 2.41 -8.95 1.66
CA LYS A 142 2.97 -8.94 3.02
C LYS A 142 2.53 -10.18 3.81
N SER A 143 1.23 -10.50 3.78
CA SER A 143 0.68 -11.67 4.47
C SER A 143 1.26 -12.99 3.95
N ILE A 144 1.52 -13.11 2.64
CA ILE A 144 2.19 -14.27 2.05
C ILE A 144 3.61 -14.42 2.61
N TYR A 145 4.41 -13.34 2.61
CA TYR A 145 5.78 -13.39 3.12
C TYR A 145 5.84 -13.78 4.59
N ASP A 146 4.96 -13.19 5.41
CA ASP A 146 4.85 -13.50 6.84
C ASP A 146 4.46 -14.96 7.09
N THR A 147 3.42 -15.45 6.39
CA THR A 147 2.96 -16.84 6.48
C THR A 147 4.07 -17.83 6.13
N GLN A 148 4.80 -17.57 5.04
CA GLN A 148 5.90 -18.43 4.59
C GLN A 148 7.07 -18.40 5.56
N ARG A 149 7.38 -17.23 6.12
CA ARG A 149 8.45 -17.07 7.12
C ARG A 149 8.13 -17.87 8.38
N HIS A 150 6.88 -17.79 8.84
CA HIS A 150 6.39 -18.58 9.97
C HIS A 150 6.44 -20.09 9.69
N ALA A 151 6.06 -20.53 8.49
CA ALA A 151 6.15 -21.93 8.11
C ALA A 151 7.60 -22.43 8.12
N ALA A 152 8.53 -21.69 7.52
CA ALA A 152 9.96 -22.01 7.55
C ALA A 152 10.50 -22.04 8.99
N SER A 153 10.15 -21.05 9.82
CA SER A 153 10.54 -21.04 11.24
C SER A 153 10.06 -22.26 12.02
N ARG A 154 8.81 -22.69 11.82
CA ARG A 154 8.28 -23.88 12.48
C ARG A 154 9.03 -25.15 12.06
N GLU A 155 9.32 -25.28 10.76
CA GLU A 155 10.07 -26.43 10.25
C GLU A 155 11.50 -26.47 10.79
N GLN A 156 12.16 -25.31 10.96
CA GLN A 156 13.47 -25.25 11.60
C GLN A 156 13.43 -25.73 13.05
N SER A 157 12.44 -25.26 13.82
CA SER A 157 12.26 -25.67 15.22
C SER A 157 11.99 -27.16 15.33
N ARG A 158 11.10 -27.71 14.49
CA ARG A 158 10.80 -29.16 14.44
C ARG A 158 12.09 -29.98 14.28
N ARG A 159 12.94 -29.61 13.33
CA ARG A 159 14.21 -30.32 13.08
C ARG A 159 15.20 -30.19 14.24
N ALA A 160 15.25 -29.03 14.88
CA ALA A 160 16.10 -28.82 16.05
C ALA A 160 15.66 -29.71 17.22
N ASP A 161 14.36 -29.84 17.44
CA ASP A 161 13.81 -30.72 18.48
C ASP A 161 14.02 -32.20 18.15
N GLU A 162 13.84 -32.62 16.89
CA GLU A 162 14.15 -33.98 16.44
C GLU A 162 15.62 -34.34 16.67
N LEU A 163 16.55 -33.41 16.42
CA LEU A 163 17.97 -33.63 16.66
C LEU A 163 18.26 -33.81 18.16
N ARG A 164 17.59 -33.05 19.03
CA ARG A 164 17.72 -33.15 20.49
C ARG A 164 17.16 -34.44 21.06
N MET A 165 16.11 -34.98 20.44
CA MET A 165 15.41 -36.18 20.89
C MET A 165 15.99 -37.48 20.32
N ARG A 166 16.99 -37.42 19.44
CA ARG A 166 17.68 -38.61 18.95
C ARG A 166 18.55 -39.21 20.06
N PRO A 167 18.31 -40.47 20.48
CA PRO A 167 19.24 -41.16 21.36
C PRO A 167 20.59 -41.35 20.64
N ALA A 168 21.68 -41.24 21.41
CA ALA A 168 23.05 -41.40 20.94
C ALA A 168 23.31 -42.78 20.30
#